data_AF-A0A957ZXL9-F1
#
_entry.id   AF-A0A957ZXL9-F1
#
_cell.length_a   1.000
_cell.length_b   1.000
_cell.length_c   1.000
_cell.angle_alpha   90.00
_cell.angle_beta   90.00
_cell.angle_gamma   90.00
#
_symmetry.space_group_name_H-M   'P 1'
#
loop_
_entity.id
_entity.type
_entity.pdbx_description
1 polymer ?
#
loop_
_entity_poly.entity_id
_entity_poly.type
_entity_poly.pdbx_seq_one_letter_code
_entity_poly.pdbx_strand_id
1 'polypeptide(L)'
;MNTAEAAFRRHGHELIDWVADYWGRTDELPVGPSVEPGWLRDQLDPHPPETGDDLAGALADLDRVIVPALTHWQAPGFFGYFPANASPPAVLAELVSAGLGVQGMLWATSPAITELEQHMLDWLVEACGLPDHFRHTLPDGSPSPGGGVIQDSASSGTLCALLAARHRLGWGRPDQAADDAVALER
;
A
#
# COMPACT_ATOMS: atom_id res chain seq x y z
N MET A 1 23.49 19.43 16.06
CA MET A 1 22.42 18.83 15.23
C MET A 1 22.61 19.35 13.81
N ASN A 2 22.69 18.47 12.81
CA ASN A 2 22.85 18.88 11.40
C ASN A 2 21.63 19.73 10.99
N THR A 3 21.82 20.82 10.25
CA THR A 3 20.74 21.71 9.81
C THR A 3 19.66 20.95 9.03
N ALA A 4 20.04 19.91 8.28
CA ALA A 4 19.11 19.03 7.57
C ALA A 4 18.21 18.21 8.52
N GLU A 5 18.75 17.68 9.62
CA GLU A 5 17.96 16.92 10.60
C GLU A 5 16.99 17.83 11.35
N ALA A 6 17.44 19.03 11.73
CA ALA A 6 16.58 20.03 12.37
C ALA A 6 15.44 20.47 11.44
N ALA A 7 15.73 20.66 10.14
CA ALA A 7 14.71 20.96 9.14
C ALA A 7 13.72 19.80 8.99
N PHE A 8 14.20 18.55 8.88
CA PHE A 8 13.34 17.36 8.80
C PHE A 8 12.37 17.26 9.98
N ARG A 9 12.85 17.44 11.21
CA ARG A 9 11.99 17.38 12.41
C ARG A 9 10.90 18.45 12.38
N ARG A 10 11.27 19.70 12.07
CA ARG A 10 10.33 20.81 11.99
C ARG A 10 9.25 20.54 10.93
N HIS A 11 9.69 20.22 9.72
CA HIS A 11 8.79 19.96 8.58
C HIS A 11 7.92 18.72 8.77
N GLY A 12 8.46 17.67 9.39
CA GLY A 12 7.69 16.47 9.74
C GLY A 12 6.57 16.79 10.73
N HIS A 13 6.82 17.61 11.76
CA HIS A 13 5.77 18.03 12.68
C HIS A 13 4.71 18.91 11.99
N GLU A 14 5.14 19.88 11.16
CA GLU A 14 4.22 20.73 10.38
C GLU A 14 3.27 19.89 9.48
N LEU A 15 3.79 18.84 8.85
CA LEU A 15 2.98 17.91 8.04
C LEU A 15 2.02 17.05 8.88
N ILE A 16 2.46 16.57 10.05
CA ILE A 16 1.61 15.82 10.97
C ILE A 16 0.45 16.69 11.45
N ASP A 17 0.74 17.94 11.85
CA ASP A 17 -0.28 18.89 12.28
C ASP A 17 -1.27 19.18 11.14
N TRP A 18 -0.78 19.41 9.91
CA TRP A 18 -1.64 19.62 8.74
C TRP A 18 -2.56 18.43 8.45
N VAL A 19 -2.06 17.19 8.54
CA VAL A 19 -2.88 15.98 8.36
C VAL A 19 -3.94 15.86 9.45
N ALA A 20 -3.59 16.14 10.70
CA ALA A 20 -4.54 16.12 11.81
C ALA A 20 -5.64 17.19 11.63
N ASP A 21 -5.27 18.40 11.23
CA ASP A 21 -6.20 19.49 10.93
C ASP A 21 -7.12 19.15 9.75
N TYR A 22 -6.58 18.52 8.70
CA TYR A 22 -7.39 18.00 7.57
C TYR A 22 -8.42 16.96 8.04
N TRP A 23 -8.01 15.98 8.85
CA TRP A 23 -8.95 15.01 9.43
C TRP A 23 -10.04 15.69 10.27
N GLY A 24 -9.67 16.71 11.05
CA GLY A 24 -10.58 17.45 11.93
C GLY A 24 -11.69 18.22 11.20
N ARG A 25 -11.53 18.51 9.91
CA ARG A 25 -12.52 19.25 9.09
C ARG A 25 -13.08 18.44 7.93
N THR A 26 -12.78 17.15 7.83
CA THR A 26 -13.17 16.34 6.64
C THR A 26 -14.70 16.23 6.48
N ASP A 27 -15.45 16.36 7.57
CA ASP A 27 -16.92 16.38 7.58
C ASP A 27 -17.53 17.69 7.06
N GLU A 28 -16.77 18.78 7.06
CA GLU A 28 -17.18 20.08 6.51
C GLU A 28 -16.90 20.19 4.99
N LEU A 29 -16.06 19.30 4.45
CA LEU A 29 -15.66 19.30 3.04
C LEU A 29 -16.70 18.59 2.15
N PRO A 30 -16.94 19.06 0.91
CA PRO A 30 -17.82 18.36 -0.03
C PRO A 30 -17.25 16.99 -0.35
N VAL A 31 -18.08 15.94 -0.39
CA VAL A 31 -17.59 14.56 -0.63
C VAL A 31 -16.87 14.39 -1.96
N GLY A 32 -17.36 15.05 -3.01
CA GLY A 32 -16.77 15.03 -4.34
C GLY A 32 -16.34 16.43 -4.78
N PRO A 33 -15.33 16.53 -5.67
CA PRO A 33 -14.83 17.80 -6.13
C PRO A 33 -15.82 18.47 -7.10
N SER A 34 -15.74 19.80 -7.20
CA SER A 34 -16.52 20.63 -8.14
C SER A 34 -15.67 21.19 -9.30
N VAL A 35 -14.70 20.41 -9.77
CA VAL A 35 -13.77 20.79 -10.85
C VAL A 35 -13.92 19.89 -12.08
N GLU A 36 -13.53 20.41 -13.24
CA GLU A 36 -13.55 19.69 -14.52
C GLU A 36 -12.18 19.05 -14.84
N PRO A 37 -12.13 18.00 -15.68
CA PRO A 37 -10.87 17.42 -16.14
C PRO A 37 -9.93 18.47 -16.73
N GLY A 38 -8.70 18.52 -16.23
CA GLY A 38 -7.67 19.49 -16.63
C GLY A 38 -7.51 20.67 -15.67
N TRP A 39 -8.50 20.97 -14.82
CA TRP A 39 -8.46 22.13 -13.91
C TRP A 39 -7.18 22.18 -13.06
N LEU A 40 -6.78 21.05 -12.47
CA LEU A 40 -5.57 20.97 -11.63
C LEU A 40 -4.30 21.35 -12.43
N ARG A 41 -4.21 20.88 -13.67
CA ARG A 41 -3.06 21.16 -14.54
C ARG A 41 -2.95 22.64 -14.86
N ASP A 42 -4.08 23.32 -15.03
CA ASP A 42 -4.13 24.76 -15.31
C ASP A 42 -3.72 25.61 -14.09
N GLN A 43 -3.70 25.02 -12.88
CA GLN A 43 -3.21 25.69 -11.66
C GLN A 43 -1.71 25.55 -11.44
N LEU A 44 -1.04 24.67 -12.20
CA LEU A 44 0.37 24.33 -12.00
C LEU A 44 1.23 24.90 -13.13
N ASP A 45 2.50 25.16 -12.82
CA ASP A 45 3.45 25.58 -13.83
C ASP A 45 3.63 24.51 -14.92
N PRO A 46 3.78 24.90 -16.20
CA PRO A 46 3.92 23.96 -17.30
C PRO A 46 5.25 23.18 -17.27
N HIS A 47 6.21 23.62 -16.46
CA HIS A 47 7.54 23.07 -16.34
C HIS A 47 7.94 22.96 -14.85
N PRO A 48 8.71 21.94 -14.47
CA PRO A 48 9.20 21.84 -13.10
C PRO A 48 10.13 23.03 -12.77
N PRO A 49 10.09 23.55 -11.53
CA PRO A 49 10.93 24.68 -11.16
C PRO A 49 12.41 24.25 -11.08
N GLU A 50 13.32 25.16 -11.45
CA GLU A 50 14.77 24.92 -11.32
C GLU A 50 15.23 24.88 -9.86
N THR A 51 14.47 25.54 -8.97
CA THR A 51 14.70 25.59 -7.53
C THR A 51 13.42 25.23 -6.80
N GLY A 52 13.49 24.32 -5.83
CA GLY A 52 12.33 23.93 -5.04
C GLY A 52 11.80 25.06 -4.16
N ASP A 53 10.48 25.10 -3.98
CA ASP A 53 9.81 25.98 -3.04
C ASP A 53 10.00 25.54 -1.59
N ASP A 54 9.67 26.43 -0.66
CA ASP A 54 9.62 26.08 0.76
C ASP A 54 8.37 25.23 1.09
N LEU A 55 8.41 24.56 2.25
CA LEU A 55 7.29 23.74 2.68
C LEU A 55 6.01 24.56 2.89
N ALA A 56 6.12 25.83 3.28
CA ALA A 56 4.96 26.67 3.53
C ALA A 56 4.17 26.91 2.24
N GLY A 57 4.85 27.17 1.12
CA GLY A 57 4.25 27.23 -0.20
C GLY A 57 3.59 25.91 -0.60
N ALA A 58 4.29 24.79 -0.38
CA ALA A 58 3.74 23.47 -0.70
C ALA A 58 2.46 23.15 0.09
N LEU A 59 2.44 23.44 1.41
CA LEU A 59 1.25 23.27 2.26
C LEU A 59 0.11 24.19 1.81
N ALA A 60 0.40 25.45 1.46
CA ALA A 60 -0.61 26.36 0.92
C ALA A 60 -1.20 25.86 -0.39
N ASP A 61 -0.41 25.22 -1.24
CA ASP A 61 -0.88 24.59 -2.47
C ASP A 61 -1.67 23.30 -2.23
N LEU A 62 -1.35 22.52 -1.19
CA LEU A 62 -2.22 21.43 -0.76
C LEU A 62 -3.63 21.96 -0.49
N ASP A 63 -3.76 23.05 0.26
CA ASP A 63 -5.06 23.62 0.61
C ASP A 63 -5.78 24.31 -0.55
N ARG A 64 -5.05 25.03 -1.39
CA ARG A 64 -5.62 25.85 -2.47
C ARG A 64 -5.90 25.06 -3.74
N VAL A 65 -5.07 24.06 -4.04
CA VAL A 65 -5.02 23.38 -5.34
C VAL A 65 -5.39 21.91 -5.21
N ILE A 66 -4.86 21.19 -4.21
CA ILE A 66 -5.09 19.74 -4.10
C ILE A 66 -6.43 19.44 -3.43
N VAL A 67 -6.64 19.90 -2.20
CA VAL A 67 -7.81 19.61 -1.37
C VAL A 67 -9.15 19.86 -2.08
N PRO A 68 -9.37 20.99 -2.78
CA PRO A 68 -10.65 21.24 -3.48
C PRO A 68 -10.93 20.28 -4.65
N ALA A 69 -9.88 19.63 -5.16
CA ALA A 69 -9.96 18.67 -6.27
C ALA A 69 -9.95 17.20 -5.79
N LEU A 70 -9.99 16.95 -4.48
CA LEU A 70 -10.09 15.61 -3.94
C LEU A 70 -11.54 15.12 -3.91
N THR A 71 -11.70 13.82 -4.17
CA THR A 71 -12.83 13.08 -3.59
C THR A 71 -12.44 12.69 -2.18
N HIS A 72 -13.20 13.11 -1.18
CA HIS A 72 -12.87 12.92 0.23
C HIS A 72 -13.34 11.54 0.72
N TRP A 73 -12.55 10.50 0.45
CA TRP A 73 -12.86 9.11 0.80
C TRP A 73 -13.10 8.84 2.29
N GLN A 74 -12.48 9.63 3.17
CA GLN A 74 -12.65 9.53 4.63
C GLN A 74 -13.82 10.36 5.16
N ALA A 75 -14.54 11.11 4.31
CA ALA A 75 -15.67 11.90 4.75
C ALA A 75 -16.83 11.01 5.23
N PRO A 76 -17.51 11.34 6.34
CA PRO A 76 -18.66 10.56 6.81
C PRO A 76 -19.80 10.43 5.79
N GLY A 77 -19.89 11.37 4.84
CA GLY A 77 -20.85 11.36 3.75
C GLY A 77 -20.44 10.54 2.52
N PHE A 78 -19.26 9.91 2.51
CA PHE A 78 -18.79 9.13 1.37
C PHE A 78 -19.35 7.70 1.41
N PHE A 79 -20.22 7.38 0.45
CA PHE A 79 -20.84 6.05 0.29
C PHE A 79 -20.57 5.42 -1.09
N GLY A 80 -19.54 5.89 -1.80
CA GLY A 80 -19.11 5.32 -3.08
C GLY A 80 -18.21 4.10 -2.90
N TYR A 81 -18.23 3.20 -3.89
CA TYR A 81 -17.29 2.06 -3.98
C TYR A 81 -17.20 1.20 -2.70
N PHE A 82 -15.98 0.90 -2.25
CA PHE A 82 -15.67 0.30 -0.95
C PHE A 82 -14.81 1.27 -0.14
N PRO A 83 -14.96 1.32 1.20
CA PRO A 83 -14.21 2.25 2.02
C PRO A 83 -12.71 1.93 1.96
N ALA A 84 -11.89 2.97 1.77
CA ALA A 84 -10.43 2.87 1.81
C ALA A 84 -9.95 3.31 3.20
N ASN A 85 -10.16 2.48 4.23
CA ASN A 85 -9.94 2.88 5.62
C ASN A 85 -8.51 3.39 5.88
N ALA A 86 -8.39 4.62 6.37
CA ALA A 86 -7.14 5.15 6.91
C ALA A 86 -7.30 5.31 8.43
N SER A 87 -6.27 4.94 9.19
CA SER A 87 -6.23 5.15 10.64
C SER A 87 -4.95 5.87 11.06
N PRO A 88 -4.97 6.66 12.14
CA PRO A 88 -3.76 7.33 12.61
C PRO A 88 -2.56 6.38 12.84
N PRO A 89 -2.73 5.17 13.43
CA PRO A 89 -1.63 4.22 13.55
C PRO A 89 -1.07 3.75 12.20
N ALA A 90 -1.92 3.54 11.19
CA ALA A 90 -1.47 3.11 9.86
C ALA A 90 -0.65 4.21 9.16
N VAL A 91 -1.07 5.46 9.24
CA VAL A 91 -0.34 6.60 8.66
C VAL A 91 1.01 6.81 9.35
N LEU A 92 1.07 6.66 10.67
CA LEU A 92 2.34 6.70 11.39
C LEU A 92 3.25 5.51 11.07
N ALA A 93 2.68 4.31 10.84
CA ALA A 93 3.43 3.15 10.40
C ALA A 93 4.03 3.35 9.01
N GLU A 94 3.31 4.00 8.08
CA GLU A 94 3.83 4.41 6.77
C GLU A 94 5.02 5.38 6.91
N LEU A 95 4.92 6.38 7.80
CA LEU A 95 6.03 7.28 8.10
C LEU A 95 7.27 6.53 8.61
N VAL A 96 7.08 5.56 9.50
CA VAL A 96 8.17 4.70 10.01
C VAL A 96 8.75 3.84 8.88
N SER A 97 7.91 3.22 8.06
CA SER A 97 8.33 2.40 6.91
C SER A 97 9.21 3.20 5.95
N ALA A 98 8.74 4.38 5.54
CA ALA A 98 9.48 5.29 4.67
C ALA A 98 10.79 5.78 5.31
N GLY A 99 10.78 6.08 6.61
CA GLY A 99 11.96 6.54 7.35
C GLY A 99 13.04 5.46 7.52
N LEU A 100 12.63 4.20 7.67
CA LEU A 100 13.56 3.05 7.70
C LEU A 100 14.15 2.76 6.31
N GLY A 101 13.34 2.92 5.24
CA GLY A 101 13.82 2.80 3.86
C GLY A 101 14.43 1.44 3.52
N VAL A 102 13.93 0.37 4.15
CA VAL A 102 14.52 -0.97 4.07
C VAL A 102 13.96 -1.77 2.90
N GLN A 103 14.82 -2.54 2.22
CA GLN A 103 14.42 -3.45 1.15
C GLN A 103 14.48 -4.93 1.59
N GLY A 104 13.32 -5.58 1.61
CA GLY A 104 13.12 -6.94 2.12
C GLY A 104 13.09 -8.05 1.08
N MET A 105 13.94 -7.97 0.04
CA MET A 105 13.89 -8.95 -1.06
C MET A 105 14.22 -10.39 -0.63
N LEU A 106 15.03 -10.55 0.42
CA LEU A 106 15.39 -11.84 1.01
C LEU A 106 15.51 -11.65 2.52
N TRP A 107 15.31 -12.71 3.29
CA TRP A 107 15.46 -12.66 4.76
C TRP A 107 16.81 -12.04 5.18
N ALA A 108 17.90 -12.38 4.48
CA ALA A 108 19.23 -11.86 4.78
C ALA A 108 19.39 -10.34 4.56
N THR A 109 18.55 -9.71 3.72
CA THR A 109 18.61 -8.25 3.49
C THR A 109 17.88 -7.47 4.57
N SER A 110 16.91 -8.09 5.26
CA SER A 110 16.31 -7.56 6.48
C SER A 110 15.48 -8.63 7.20
N PRO A 111 16.07 -9.30 8.21
CA PRO A 111 15.38 -10.35 8.95
C PRO A 111 14.10 -9.86 9.63
N ALA A 112 14.17 -8.68 10.25
CA ALA A 112 13.09 -8.13 11.05
C ALA A 112 11.80 -7.92 10.25
N ILE A 113 11.88 -7.43 9.00
CA ILE A 113 10.66 -7.18 8.21
C ILE A 113 10.07 -8.47 7.66
N THR A 114 10.90 -9.48 7.38
CA THR A 114 10.40 -10.81 6.96
C THR A 114 9.68 -11.49 8.13
N GLU A 115 10.32 -11.54 9.29
CA GLU A 115 9.76 -12.22 10.48
C GLU A 115 8.53 -11.48 11.03
N LEU A 116 8.55 -10.15 11.02
CA LEU A 116 7.39 -9.35 11.44
C LEU A 116 6.19 -9.57 10.52
N GLU A 117 6.38 -9.61 9.19
CA GLU A 117 5.30 -9.91 8.26
C GLU A 117 4.68 -11.28 8.52
N GLN A 118 5.52 -12.32 8.66
CA GLN A 118 5.05 -13.67 8.97
C GLN A 118 4.24 -13.71 10.27
N HIS A 119 4.73 -13.04 11.33
CA HIS A 119 4.06 -12.99 12.62
C HIS A 119 2.70 -12.27 12.55
N MET A 120 2.62 -11.14 11.82
CA MET A 120 1.36 -10.40 11.64
C MET A 120 0.33 -11.19 10.83
N LEU A 121 0.78 -11.97 9.84
CA LEU A 121 -0.11 -12.82 9.06
C LEU A 121 -0.62 -14.02 9.88
N ASP A 122 0.18 -14.57 10.79
CA ASP A 122 -0.29 -15.59 11.73
C ASP A 122 -1.37 -15.03 12.68
N TRP A 123 -1.22 -13.79 13.15
CA TRP A 123 -2.27 -13.09 13.89
C TRP A 123 -3.52 -12.85 13.04
N LEU A 124 -3.38 -12.53 11.76
CA LEU A 124 -4.50 -12.33 10.85
C LEU A 124 -5.28 -13.65 10.62
N VAL A 125 -4.56 -14.76 10.44
CA VAL A 125 -5.15 -16.10 10.33
C VAL A 125 -6.00 -16.41 11.57
N GLU A 126 -5.47 -16.12 12.76
CA GLU A 126 -6.20 -16.29 14.02
C GLU A 126 -7.43 -15.38 14.12
N ALA A 127 -7.27 -14.08 13.84
CA ALA A 127 -8.35 -13.10 13.92
C ALA A 127 -9.50 -13.40 12.94
N CYS A 128 -9.20 -13.97 11.78
CA CYS A 128 -10.19 -14.41 10.79
C CYS A 128 -10.77 -15.80 11.08
N GLY A 129 -10.27 -16.53 12.07
CA GLY A 129 -10.71 -17.91 12.37
C GLY A 129 -10.38 -18.90 11.24
N LEU A 130 -9.29 -18.66 10.50
CA LEU A 130 -8.85 -19.55 9.42
C LEU A 130 -8.16 -20.80 9.98
N PRO A 131 -8.20 -21.94 9.26
CA PRO A 131 -7.49 -23.14 9.66
C PRO A 131 -5.96 -22.95 9.82
N ASP A 132 -5.36 -23.65 10.79
CA ASP A 132 -3.94 -23.50 11.12
C ASP A 132 -2.96 -23.79 9.96
N HIS A 133 -3.38 -24.55 8.93
CA HIS A 133 -2.54 -24.79 7.76
C HIS A 133 -2.30 -23.55 6.90
N PHE A 134 -2.95 -22.41 7.19
CA PHE A 134 -2.64 -21.11 6.58
C PHE A 134 -1.57 -20.31 7.35
N ARG A 135 -1.21 -20.71 8.58
CA ARG A 135 -0.13 -20.07 9.35
C ARG A 135 1.24 -20.40 8.75
N HIS A 136 2.24 -19.55 9.04
CA HIS A 136 3.66 -19.84 8.90
C HIS A 136 4.17 -20.73 10.04
N THR A 137 3.75 -20.45 11.27
CA THR A 137 4.09 -21.23 12.47
C THR A 137 2.84 -21.82 13.13
N LEU A 138 2.84 -23.13 13.38
CA LEU A 138 1.74 -23.82 14.06
C LEU A 138 1.70 -23.44 15.56
N PRO A 139 0.55 -23.65 16.25
CA PRO A 139 0.43 -23.31 17.68
C PRO A 139 1.45 -24.00 18.60
N ASP A 140 2.05 -25.12 18.17
CA ASP A 140 3.10 -25.83 18.90
C ASP A 140 4.52 -25.29 18.63
N GLY A 141 4.64 -24.24 17.82
CA GLY A 141 5.90 -23.60 17.44
C GLY A 141 6.62 -24.27 16.26
N SER A 142 6.05 -25.33 15.68
CA SER A 142 6.64 -25.99 14.51
C SER A 142 6.30 -25.24 13.20
N PRO A 143 7.14 -25.36 12.16
CA PRO A 143 6.85 -24.73 10.87
C PRO A 143 5.66 -25.40 10.19
N SER A 144 4.80 -24.59 9.59
CA SER A 144 3.67 -25.02 8.77
C SER A 144 4.09 -25.17 7.29
N PRO A 145 3.46 -26.05 6.50
CA PRO A 145 3.65 -26.09 5.04
C PRO A 145 2.95 -24.94 4.31
N GLY A 146 2.12 -24.15 5.00
CA GLY A 146 1.42 -22.99 4.46
C GLY A 146 2.11 -21.66 4.79
N GLY A 147 1.32 -20.59 4.78
CA GLY A 147 1.76 -19.23 5.05
C GLY A 147 1.01 -18.21 4.19
N GLY A 148 1.28 -16.94 4.47
CA GLY A 148 0.79 -15.80 3.69
C GLY A 148 1.91 -14.84 3.30
N VAL A 149 1.56 -13.86 2.48
CA VAL A 149 2.44 -12.74 2.11
C VAL A 149 1.59 -11.48 1.94
N ILE A 150 2.12 -10.32 2.33
CA ILE A 150 1.45 -9.04 2.07
C ILE A 150 1.65 -8.67 0.60
N GLN A 151 0.56 -8.40 -0.11
CA GLN A 151 0.57 -7.97 -1.51
C GLN A 151 0.14 -6.52 -1.61
N ASP A 152 0.55 -5.84 -2.68
CA ASP A 152 0.15 -4.46 -2.99
C ASP A 152 -1.34 -4.33 -3.32
N SER A 153 -1.97 -5.39 -3.84
CA SER A 153 -3.38 -5.40 -4.23
C SER A 153 -3.98 -6.81 -4.28
N ALA A 154 -5.31 -6.89 -4.33
CA ALA A 154 -6.01 -8.15 -4.59
C ALA A 154 -5.71 -8.71 -6.00
N SER A 155 -5.43 -7.84 -6.97
CA SER A 155 -5.16 -8.22 -8.36
C SER A 155 -3.84 -9.00 -8.49
N SER A 156 -2.77 -8.52 -7.85
CA SER A 156 -1.48 -9.21 -7.83
C SER A 156 -1.56 -10.53 -7.06
N GLY A 157 -2.22 -10.56 -5.91
CA GLY A 157 -2.49 -11.79 -5.16
C GLY A 157 -3.24 -12.83 -5.99
N THR A 158 -4.29 -12.40 -6.71
CA THR A 158 -5.06 -13.27 -7.61
C THR A 158 -4.21 -13.77 -8.77
N LEU A 159 -3.40 -12.90 -9.38
CA LEU A 159 -2.48 -13.28 -10.45
C LEU A 159 -1.48 -14.34 -9.99
N CYS A 160 -0.86 -14.14 -8.81
CA CYS A 160 0.06 -15.12 -8.21
C CYS A 160 -0.61 -16.49 -8.02
N ALA A 161 -1.82 -16.51 -7.46
CA ALA A 161 -2.58 -17.74 -7.27
C ALA A 161 -2.91 -18.44 -8.61
N LEU A 162 -3.34 -17.68 -9.62
CA LEU A 162 -3.62 -18.20 -10.96
C LEU A 162 -2.37 -18.76 -11.64
N LEU A 163 -1.22 -18.10 -11.51
CA LEU A 163 0.04 -18.57 -12.08
C LEU A 163 0.50 -19.87 -11.41
N ALA A 164 0.39 -19.97 -10.09
CA ALA A 164 0.70 -21.20 -9.35
C ALA A 164 -0.22 -22.36 -9.76
N ALA A 165 -1.53 -22.10 -9.87
CA ALA A 165 -2.50 -23.09 -10.33
C ALA A 165 -2.23 -23.54 -11.77
N ARG A 166 -1.99 -22.59 -12.69
CA ARG A 166 -1.63 -22.88 -14.09
C ARG A 166 -0.38 -23.77 -14.17
N HIS A 167 0.66 -23.44 -13.40
CA HIS A 167 1.89 -24.22 -13.38
C HIS A 167 1.65 -25.65 -12.85
N ARG A 168 0.86 -25.79 -11.78
CA ARG A 168 0.49 -27.08 -11.19
C ARG A 168 -0.29 -27.98 -12.17
N LEU A 169 -1.13 -27.39 -13.02
CA LEU A 169 -1.92 -28.12 -14.02
C LEU A 169 -1.13 -28.45 -15.30
N GLY A 170 0.10 -27.94 -15.45
CA GLY A 170 0.92 -28.12 -16.65
C GLY A 170 0.48 -27.29 -17.86
N TRP A 171 -0.55 -26.47 -17.74
CA TRP A 171 -1.09 -25.66 -18.83
C TRP A 171 -0.05 -24.70 -19.41
N GLY A 172 0.21 -24.83 -20.72
CA GLY A 172 1.18 -24.03 -21.45
C GLY A 172 2.62 -24.52 -21.39
N ARG A 173 2.87 -25.76 -20.94
CA ARG A 173 4.16 -26.43 -21.15
C ARG A 173 4.29 -26.90 -22.60
N PRO A 174 5.37 -26.53 -23.33
CA PRO A 174 5.59 -26.98 -24.71
C PRO A 174 5.60 -28.50 -24.84
N ASP A 175 6.09 -29.21 -23.82
CA ASP A 175 6.31 -30.65 -23.86
C ASP A 175 5.01 -31.48 -23.73
N GLN A 176 3.94 -30.95 -23.13
CA GLN A 176 2.67 -31.69 -23.01
C GLN A 176 1.93 -31.80 -24.35
N ALA A 177 2.06 -30.80 -25.24
CA ALA A 177 1.46 -30.87 -26.57
C ALA A 177 2.17 -31.92 -27.47
N ALA A 178 3.44 -32.23 -27.20
CA ALA A 178 4.17 -33.27 -27.90
C ALA A 178 3.80 -34.68 -27.40
N ASP A 179 3.65 -34.85 -26.08
CA ASP A 179 3.29 -36.14 -25.49
C ASP A 179 1.83 -36.54 -25.78
N ASP A 180 0.90 -35.58 -25.79
CA ASP A 180 -0.51 -35.84 -26.11
C ASP A 180 -0.72 -36.16 -27.61
N ALA A 181 0.13 -35.64 -28.50
CA ALA A 181 0.11 -35.97 -29.93
C ALA A 181 0.63 -37.40 -30.21
N VAL A 182 1.62 -37.87 -29.44
CA VAL A 182 2.18 -39.23 -29.57
C VAL A 182 1.24 -40.30 -29.00
N ALA A 183 0.39 -39.96 -28.03
CA ALA A 183 -0.59 -40.87 -27.43
C ALA A 183 -1.83 -41.14 -28.32
N LEU A 184 -2.11 -40.27 -29.31
CA LEU A 184 -3.23 -40.43 -30.25
C LEU A 184 -2.86 -41.23 -31.53
N GLU A 185 -1.58 -41.58 -31.71
CA GLU A 185 -1.08 -42.37 -32.85
C GLU A 185 -0.70 -43.84 -32.48
N ARG A 186 -1.17 -44.34 -31.33
CA ARG A 186 -1.04 -45.76 -30.93
C ARG A 186 -2.39 -46.39 -30.63
#